data_AF-A0A6M1R0W9-F1
#
_entry.id   AF-A0A6M1R0W9-F1
#
_cell.length_a   1.000
_cell.length_b   1.000
_cell.length_c   1.000
_cell.angle_alpha   90.00
_cell.angle_beta   90.00
_cell.angle_gamma   90.00
#
_symmetry.space_group_name_H-M   'P 1'
#
loop_
_entity.id
_entity.type
_entity.pdbx_description
1 polymer ?
#
loop_
_entity_poly.entity_id
_entity_poly.type
_entity_poly.pdbx_seq_one_letter_code
_entity_poly.pdbx_strand_id
1 'polypeptide(L)'
;MSDILIKVRGSHSVEVAPERGVVSAEVVFDGSSPEPVMERVQRGLHGVRAELERLERDGAIERFVVQRVRTSAERPWSQDGKQLPLVHRASVGLTAEFVDFTALSAWVGRTAADDGLQVHHIEWRLTKDSRLKVERDVRQEAVRQAKVRAQDYADALDLGPVAVRSINDVGVSHEVAYASAAMEMAAAPKMHRGSTAPDLAFDPDDITVNAEVEAAFTVTS
;
A
#
# COMPACT_ATOMS: atom_id res chain seq x y z
N MET A 1 -22.83 -42.40 24.50
CA MET A 1 -22.71 -41.39 23.43
C MET A 1 -21.34 -40.79 23.58
N SER A 2 -20.48 -41.01 22.58
CA SER A 2 -19.14 -40.44 22.54
C SER A 2 -19.18 -39.31 21.53
N ASP A 3 -18.96 -38.07 21.98
CA ASP A 3 -18.95 -36.92 21.07
C ASP A 3 -17.60 -36.88 20.34
N ILE A 4 -17.63 -37.02 19.01
CA ILE A 4 -16.44 -36.90 18.18
C ILE A 4 -16.21 -35.42 17.90
N LEU A 5 -14.99 -34.94 18.17
CA LEU A 5 -14.58 -33.55 17.94
C LEU A 5 -13.74 -33.45 16.65
N ILE A 6 -14.24 -32.71 15.67
CA ILE A 6 -13.55 -32.41 14.42
C ILE A 6 -13.05 -30.97 14.47
N LYS A 7 -11.74 -30.76 14.41
CA LYS A 7 -11.11 -29.43 14.36
C LYS A 7 -10.55 -29.18 12.97
N VAL A 8 -10.93 -28.04 12.39
CA VAL A 8 -10.55 -27.68 11.02
C VAL A 8 -10.23 -26.20 10.93
N ARG A 9 -9.47 -25.84 9.90
CA ARG A 9 -9.25 -24.47 9.48
C ARG A 9 -10.05 -24.22 8.21
N GLY A 10 -10.73 -23.08 8.16
CA GLY A 10 -11.36 -22.54 6.96
C GLY A 10 -10.64 -21.27 6.54
N SER A 11 -10.40 -21.10 5.24
CA SER A 11 -9.82 -19.89 4.66
C SER A 11 -10.46 -19.57 3.33
N HIS A 12 -10.56 -18.28 3.03
CA HIS A 12 -11.02 -17.81 1.74
C HIS A 12 -10.30 -16.52 1.37
N SER A 13 -9.88 -16.42 0.10
CA SER A 13 -9.26 -15.22 -0.45
C SER A 13 -9.97 -14.77 -1.72
N VAL A 14 -9.97 -13.46 -1.94
CA VAL A 14 -10.44 -12.84 -3.17
C VAL A 14 -9.44 -11.78 -3.61
N GLU A 15 -9.30 -11.60 -4.92
CA GLU A 15 -8.53 -10.53 -5.55
C GLU A 15 -9.51 -9.42 -5.96
N VAL A 16 -9.18 -8.18 -5.61
CA VAL A 16 -10.04 -7.01 -5.87
C VAL A 16 -9.18 -5.87 -6.39
N ALA A 17 -9.59 -5.30 -7.52
CA ALA A 17 -8.95 -4.11 -8.07
C ALA A 17 -8.96 -2.96 -7.05
N PRO A 18 -7.83 -2.23 -6.91
CA PRO A 18 -7.76 -1.10 -6.01
C PRO A 18 -8.62 0.06 -6.48
N GLU A 19 -9.12 0.83 -5.52
CA GLU A 19 -10.02 1.96 -5.76
C GLU A 19 -9.34 3.30 -5.48
N ARG A 20 -8.18 3.29 -4.81
CA ARG A 20 -7.40 4.46 -4.40
C ARG A 20 -5.90 4.17 -4.51
N GLY A 21 -5.15 5.17 -4.97
CA GLY A 21 -3.69 5.19 -4.92
C GLY A 21 -3.21 6.28 -3.96
N VAL A 22 -2.68 5.89 -2.80
CA VAL A 22 -2.19 6.84 -1.80
C VAL A 22 -0.69 7.02 -1.97
N VAL A 23 -0.30 8.17 -2.49
CA VAL A 23 1.09 8.53 -2.70
C VAL A 23 1.67 9.10 -1.41
N SER A 24 2.85 8.62 -1.02
CA SER A 24 3.71 9.28 -0.06
C SER A 24 4.91 9.89 -0.78
N ALA A 25 5.14 11.19 -0.59
CA ALA A 25 6.24 11.91 -1.21
C ALA A 25 6.83 12.96 -0.25
N GLU A 26 7.99 13.50 -0.61
CA GLU A 26 8.69 14.51 0.17
C GLU A 26 9.29 15.56 -0.76
N VAL A 27 9.06 16.84 -0.46
CA VAL A 27 9.85 17.93 -1.02
C VAL A 27 11.11 18.08 -0.16
N VAL A 28 12.29 17.92 -0.74
CA VAL A 28 13.55 17.92 0.01
C VAL A 28 14.67 18.61 -0.75
N PHE A 29 15.43 19.42 -0.03
CA PHE A 29 16.65 20.03 -0.52
C PHE A 29 17.73 20.04 0.56
N ASP A 30 18.98 20.03 0.11
CA ASP A 30 20.16 20.19 0.94
C ASP A 30 21.11 21.25 0.37
N GLY A 31 22.02 21.72 1.22
CA GLY A 31 22.96 22.78 0.87
C GLY A 31 23.91 23.18 2.00
N SER A 32 24.81 24.11 1.71
CA SER A 32 25.85 24.56 2.64
C SER A 32 25.39 25.58 3.68
N SER A 33 24.19 26.14 3.55
CA SER A 33 23.61 27.09 4.51
C SER A 33 22.09 26.91 4.69
N PRO A 34 21.53 27.23 5.87
CA PRO A 34 20.11 27.04 6.13
C PRO A 34 19.17 27.90 5.29
N GLU A 35 19.45 29.21 5.10
CA GLU A 35 18.50 30.11 4.45
C GLU A 35 18.18 29.71 3.00
N PRO A 36 19.16 29.46 2.10
CA PRO A 36 18.86 29.07 0.72
C PRO A 36 18.17 27.71 0.63
N VAL A 37 18.48 26.78 1.54
CA VAL A 37 17.82 25.47 1.62
C VAL A 37 16.34 25.64 1.97
N MET A 38 16.04 26.49 2.95
CA MET A 38 14.66 26.77 3.34
C MET A 38 13.87 27.46 2.22
N GLU A 39 14.47 28.45 1.53
CA GLU A 39 13.83 29.12 0.39
C GLU A 39 13.48 28.15 -0.75
N ARG A 40 14.37 27.19 -1.05
CA ARG A 40 14.13 26.15 -2.06
C ARG A 40 12.97 25.24 -1.65
N VAL A 41 12.96 24.76 -0.41
CA VAL A 41 11.87 23.92 0.12
C VAL A 41 10.53 24.65 0.07
N GLN A 42 10.48 25.91 0.49
CA GLN A 42 9.24 26.70 0.44
C GLN A 42 8.72 26.88 -0.98
N ARG A 43 9.62 27.18 -1.93
CA ARG A 43 9.26 27.33 -3.35
C ARG A 43 8.76 26.03 -3.95
N GLY A 44 9.48 24.93 -3.72
CA GLY A 44 9.07 23.59 -4.17
C GLY A 44 7.73 23.20 -3.58
N LEU A 45 7.55 23.36 -2.27
CA LEU A 45 6.30 23.08 -1.59
C LEU A 45 5.13 23.89 -2.16
N HIS A 46 5.33 25.18 -2.43
CA HIS A 46 4.29 26.02 -3.01
C HIS A 46 3.85 25.51 -4.38
N GLY A 47 4.80 25.13 -5.25
CA GLY A 47 4.50 24.58 -6.57
C GLY A 47 3.72 23.27 -6.49
N VAL A 48 4.21 22.33 -5.67
CA VAL A 48 3.59 21.01 -5.48
C VAL A 48 2.20 21.14 -4.88
N ARG A 49 2.02 22.02 -3.89
CA ARG A 49 0.72 22.29 -3.29
C ARG A 49 -0.27 22.85 -4.30
N ALA A 50 0.13 23.85 -5.09
CA ALA A 50 -0.74 24.44 -6.11
C ALA A 50 -1.16 23.40 -7.17
N GLU A 51 -0.29 22.45 -7.49
CA GLU A 51 -0.62 21.32 -8.35
C GLU A 51 -1.62 20.36 -7.71
N LEU A 52 -1.42 19.94 -6.46
CA LEU A 52 -2.35 19.06 -5.76
C LEU A 52 -3.73 19.73 -5.58
N GLU A 53 -3.78 21.03 -5.27
CA GLU A 53 -5.02 21.81 -5.20
C GLU A 53 -5.73 21.92 -6.56
N ARG A 54 -5.00 21.86 -7.67
CA ARG A 54 -5.59 21.76 -9.01
C ARG A 54 -6.19 20.37 -9.23
N LEU A 55 -5.41 19.31 -8.95
CA LEU A 55 -5.87 17.93 -9.07
C LEU A 55 -7.09 17.63 -8.19
N GLU A 56 -7.19 18.24 -7.01
CA GLU A 56 -8.34 18.10 -6.12
C GLU A 56 -9.58 18.75 -6.72
N ARG A 57 -9.45 19.97 -7.28
CA ARG A 57 -10.54 20.66 -7.97
C ARG A 57 -10.99 19.93 -9.23
N ASP A 58 -10.07 19.29 -9.93
CA ASP A 58 -10.35 18.48 -11.13
C ASP A 58 -10.95 17.12 -10.78
N GLY A 59 -11.01 16.75 -9.48
CA GLY A 59 -11.56 15.50 -9.00
C GLY A 59 -10.63 14.29 -9.14
N ALA A 60 -9.35 14.51 -9.47
CA ALA A 60 -8.35 13.45 -9.61
C ALA A 60 -7.81 12.93 -8.26
N ILE A 61 -7.83 13.79 -7.23
CA ILE A 61 -7.52 13.40 -5.85
C ILE A 61 -8.72 13.70 -4.95
N GLU A 62 -8.95 12.80 -3.99
CA GLU A 62 -10.00 12.97 -2.98
C GLU A 62 -9.56 13.94 -1.88
N ARG A 63 -8.27 13.89 -1.53
CA ARG A 63 -7.64 14.77 -0.54
C ARG A 63 -6.12 14.69 -0.61
N PHE A 64 -5.46 15.69 -0.04
CA PHE A 64 -4.04 15.63 0.26
C PHE A 64 -3.72 16.24 1.64
N VAL A 65 -2.57 15.86 2.19
CA VAL A 65 -2.06 16.33 3.47
C VAL A 65 -0.62 16.76 3.29
N VAL A 66 -0.28 17.93 3.83
CA VAL A 66 1.09 18.44 3.88
C VAL A 66 1.55 18.44 5.34
N GLN A 67 2.72 17.86 5.59
CA GLN A 67 3.31 17.81 6.93
C GLN A 67 4.07 19.10 7.28
N ARG A 68 4.54 19.21 8.52
CA ARG A 68 5.40 20.31 8.94
C ARG A 68 6.79 20.16 8.35
N VAL A 69 7.44 21.29 8.07
CA VAL A 69 8.84 21.32 7.67
C VAL A 69 9.71 20.68 8.76
N ARG A 70 10.64 19.83 8.33
CA ARG A 70 11.71 19.25 9.14
C ARG A 70 13.04 19.78 8.66
N THR A 71 13.95 20.05 9.58
CA THR A 71 15.31 20.52 9.27
C THR A 71 16.32 19.69 10.04
N SER A 72 17.42 19.33 9.39
CA SER A 72 18.57 18.69 10.02
C SER A 72 19.87 19.31 9.50
N ALA A 73 20.95 19.10 10.25
CA ALA A 73 22.29 19.46 9.81
C ALA A 73 23.26 18.34 10.20
N GLU A 74 24.05 17.86 9.25
CA GLU A 74 24.99 16.77 9.48
C GLU A 74 26.32 17.02 8.78
N ARG A 75 27.39 16.41 9.31
CA ARG A 75 28.71 16.43 8.69
C ARG A 75 28.97 15.04 8.09
N PRO A 76 28.74 14.85 6.79
CA PRO A 76 28.94 13.55 6.17
C PRO A 76 30.43 13.16 6.19
N TRP A 77 30.70 11.87 6.05
CA TRP A 77 32.07 11.35 5.92
C TRP A 77 32.37 11.08 4.45
N SER A 78 33.58 11.41 4.00
CA SER A 78 34.08 10.98 2.70
C SER A 78 34.41 9.49 2.72
N GLN A 79 34.57 8.89 1.53
CA GLN A 79 35.00 7.49 1.38
C GLN A 79 36.38 7.22 2.04
N ASP A 80 37.21 8.25 2.17
CA ASP A 80 38.53 8.18 2.82
C ASP A 80 38.47 8.41 4.35
N GLY A 81 37.27 8.44 4.95
CA GLY A 81 37.09 8.66 6.37
C GLY A 81 37.34 10.10 6.84
N LYS A 82 37.32 11.09 5.93
CA LYS A 82 37.44 12.51 6.29
C LYS A 82 36.07 13.13 6.52
N GLN A 83 35.94 13.93 7.56
CA GLN A 83 34.70 14.67 7.83
C GLN A 83 34.54 15.83 6.83
N LEU A 84 33.42 15.85 6.12
CA LEU A 84 33.06 16.87 5.13
C LEU A 84 32.44 18.12 5.81
N PRO A 85 32.29 19.24 5.06
CA PRO A 85 31.57 20.41 5.53
C PRO A 85 30.15 20.09 6.01
N LEU A 86 29.63 20.93 6.90
CA LEU A 86 28.26 20.82 7.41
C LEU A 86 27.26 20.96 6.24
N VAL A 87 26.34 20.02 6.12
CA VAL A 87 25.25 20.02 5.15
C VAL A 87 23.95 20.25 5.90
N HIS A 88 23.20 21.25 5.49
CA HIS A 88 21.86 21.54 5.97
C HIS A 88 20.85 20.89 5.04
N ARG A 89 19.91 20.15 5.61
CA ARG A 89 18.79 19.52 4.89
C ARG A 89 17.48 20.07 5.44
N ALA A 90 16.54 20.37 4.56
CA ALA A 90 15.17 20.65 4.93
C ALA A 90 14.22 19.83 4.07
N SER A 91 13.15 19.33 4.67
CA SER A 91 12.18 18.51 3.98
C SER A 91 10.75 18.70 4.47
N VAL A 92 9.79 18.41 3.59
CA VAL A 92 8.35 18.45 3.87
C VAL A 92 7.69 17.24 3.26
N GLY A 93 7.19 16.34 4.11
CA GLY A 93 6.40 15.20 3.66
C GLY A 93 5.00 15.61 3.20
N LEU A 94 4.48 14.90 2.21
CA LEU A 94 3.11 15.03 1.73
C LEU A 94 2.50 13.67 1.40
N THR A 95 1.18 13.61 1.50
CA THR A 95 0.40 12.43 1.12
C THR A 95 -0.77 12.88 0.26
N ALA A 96 -1.02 12.21 -0.86
CA ALA A 96 -2.15 12.51 -1.73
C ALA A 96 -2.90 11.22 -2.09
N GLU A 97 -4.23 11.26 -1.98
CA GLU A 97 -5.10 10.12 -2.24
C GLU A 97 -5.76 10.28 -3.60
N PHE A 98 -5.24 9.57 -4.60
CA PHE A 98 -5.72 9.60 -5.98
C PHE A 98 -6.89 8.65 -6.18
N VAL A 99 -7.91 9.15 -6.90
CA VAL A 99 -9.05 8.36 -7.39
C VAL A 99 -8.96 8.14 -8.91
N ASP A 100 -8.15 8.95 -9.59
CA ASP A 100 -7.82 8.83 -11.01
C ASP A 100 -6.37 8.33 -11.17
N PHE A 101 -6.20 7.09 -11.61
CA PHE A 101 -4.90 6.45 -11.76
C PHE A 101 -4.12 6.95 -12.98
N THR A 102 -4.79 7.51 -13.98
CA THR A 102 -4.14 8.19 -15.10
C THR A 102 -3.54 9.52 -14.63
N ALA A 103 -4.27 10.28 -13.82
CA ALA A 103 -3.76 11.50 -13.20
C ALA A 103 -2.59 11.21 -12.24
N LEU A 104 -2.67 10.11 -11.47
CA LEU A 104 -1.57 9.62 -10.64
C LEU A 104 -0.31 9.33 -11.48
N SER A 105 -0.46 8.52 -12.53
CA SER A 105 0.63 8.18 -13.45
C SER A 105 1.31 9.42 -14.03
N ALA A 106 0.50 10.37 -14.51
CA ALA A 106 1.01 11.62 -15.05
C ALA A 106 1.72 12.47 -14.00
N TRP A 107 1.20 12.53 -12.76
CA TRP A 107 1.81 13.27 -11.66
C TRP A 107 3.17 12.68 -11.28
N VAL A 108 3.27 11.37 -11.07
CA VAL A 108 4.54 10.70 -10.76
C VAL A 108 5.55 10.85 -11.90
N GLY A 109 5.11 10.71 -13.16
CA GLY A 109 5.97 10.92 -14.31
C GLY A 109 6.59 12.32 -14.37
N ARG A 110 5.85 13.36 -13.95
CA ARG A 110 6.39 14.73 -13.83
C ARG A 110 7.39 14.88 -12.70
N THR A 111 7.12 14.25 -11.55
CA THR A 111 8.04 14.32 -10.39
C THR A 111 9.42 13.73 -10.66
N ALA A 112 9.54 12.78 -11.60
CA ALA A 112 10.84 12.22 -11.99
C ALA A 112 11.81 13.26 -12.58
N ALA A 113 11.31 14.41 -13.05
CA ALA A 113 12.10 15.52 -13.57
C ALA A 113 12.29 16.68 -12.56
N ASP A 114 11.68 16.59 -11.37
CA ASP A 114 11.81 17.60 -10.31
C ASP A 114 12.87 17.17 -9.30
N ASP A 115 14.01 17.86 -9.30
CA ASP A 115 15.14 17.58 -8.40
C ASP A 115 14.76 17.71 -6.90
N GLY A 116 13.65 18.37 -6.57
CA GLY A 116 13.20 18.63 -5.22
C GLY A 116 12.09 17.73 -4.71
N LEU A 117 11.41 16.96 -5.55
CA LEU A 117 10.26 16.14 -5.14
C LEU A 117 10.54 14.66 -5.31
N GLN A 118 10.52 13.94 -4.19
CA GLN A 118 10.80 12.51 -4.13
C GLN A 118 9.53 11.75 -3.80
N VAL A 119 9.08 10.86 -4.70
CA VAL A 119 8.02 9.90 -4.40
C VAL A 119 8.64 8.69 -3.69
N HIS A 120 8.12 8.34 -2.52
CA HIS A 120 8.62 7.23 -1.73
C HIS A 120 7.93 5.92 -2.07
N HIS A 121 6.60 5.91 -2.03
CA HIS A 121 5.79 4.74 -2.34
C HIS A 121 4.36 5.16 -2.69
N ILE A 122 3.64 4.23 -3.31
CA ILE A 122 2.21 4.30 -3.57
C ILE A 122 1.58 3.12 -2.86
N GLU A 123 0.62 3.39 -1.99
CA GLU A 123 -0.17 2.38 -1.30
C GLU A 123 -1.54 2.24 -1.97
N TRP A 124 -1.85 1.04 -2.43
CA TRP A 124 -3.13 0.71 -3.06
C TRP A 124 -4.18 0.39 -2.01
N ARG A 125 -5.36 0.97 -2.12
CA ARG A 125 -6.44 0.80 -1.14
C ARG A 125 -7.80 0.61 -1.80
N LEU A 126 -8.65 -0.14 -1.10
CA LEU A 126 -10.09 -0.09 -1.28
C LEU A 126 -10.64 1.11 -0.51
N THR A 127 -11.78 1.65 -0.97
CA THR A 127 -12.61 2.53 -0.17
C THR A 127 -13.05 1.80 1.10
N LYS A 128 -13.42 2.59 2.12
CA LYS A 128 -13.88 2.04 3.40
C LYS A 128 -15.06 1.09 3.22
N ASP A 129 -16.02 1.44 2.37
CA ASP A 129 -17.24 0.66 2.18
C ASP A 129 -16.96 -0.65 1.43
N SER A 130 -16.20 -0.60 0.34
CA SER A 130 -15.76 -1.80 -0.39
C SER A 130 -14.92 -2.71 0.50
N ARG A 131 -13.99 -2.16 1.29
CA ARG A 131 -13.19 -2.94 2.23
C ARG A 131 -14.08 -3.68 3.23
N LEU A 132 -14.99 -2.99 3.91
CA LEU A 132 -15.88 -3.61 4.91
C LEU A 132 -16.76 -4.70 4.30
N LYS A 133 -17.21 -4.50 3.05
CA LYS A 133 -17.98 -5.50 2.31
C LYS A 133 -17.13 -6.74 1.99
N VAL A 134 -15.97 -6.55 1.36
CA VAL A 134 -15.08 -7.65 0.97
C VAL A 134 -14.63 -8.44 2.19
N GLU A 135 -14.20 -7.77 3.26
CA GLU A 135 -13.82 -8.41 4.53
C GLU A 135 -14.97 -9.25 5.12
N ARG A 136 -16.20 -8.76 5.05
CA ARG A 136 -17.38 -9.52 5.49
C ARG A 136 -17.57 -10.77 4.65
N ASP A 137 -17.46 -10.64 3.33
CA ASP A 137 -17.70 -11.73 2.40
C ASP A 137 -16.64 -12.84 2.58
N VAL A 138 -15.35 -12.48 2.68
CA VAL A 138 -14.28 -13.47 2.91
C VAL A 138 -14.40 -14.18 4.26
N ARG A 139 -14.78 -13.48 5.33
CA ARG A 139 -15.00 -14.12 6.64
C ARG A 139 -16.16 -15.11 6.59
N GLN A 140 -17.26 -14.75 5.94
CA GLN A 140 -18.40 -15.65 5.79
C GLN A 140 -18.01 -16.90 5.02
N GLU A 141 -17.22 -16.75 3.96
CA GLU A 141 -16.81 -17.87 3.14
C GLU A 141 -15.76 -18.76 3.82
N ALA A 142 -14.83 -18.19 4.58
CA ALA A 142 -13.92 -18.96 5.43
C ALA A 142 -14.67 -19.85 6.43
N VAL A 143 -15.74 -19.33 7.05
CA VAL A 143 -16.61 -20.13 7.95
C VAL A 143 -17.37 -21.22 7.19
N ARG A 144 -17.90 -20.92 5.99
CA ARG A 144 -18.56 -21.94 5.16
C ARG A 144 -17.58 -23.05 4.77
N GLN A 145 -16.36 -22.70 4.37
CA GLN A 145 -15.33 -23.66 4.02
C GLN A 145 -14.95 -24.54 5.21
N ALA A 146 -14.80 -23.97 6.42
CA ALA A 146 -14.58 -24.76 7.63
C ALA A 146 -15.72 -25.77 7.87
N LYS A 147 -16.98 -25.34 7.71
CA LYS A 147 -18.14 -26.24 7.85
C LYS A 147 -18.13 -27.37 6.82
N VAL A 148 -17.91 -27.06 5.55
CA VAL A 148 -17.83 -28.05 4.47
C VAL A 148 -16.73 -29.07 4.79
N ARG A 149 -15.52 -28.60 5.09
CA ARG A 149 -14.39 -29.48 5.44
C ARG A 149 -14.68 -30.37 6.65
N ALA A 150 -15.35 -29.85 7.68
CA ALA A 150 -15.72 -30.67 8.83
C ALA A 150 -16.78 -31.72 8.46
N GLN A 151 -17.75 -31.36 7.62
CA GLN A 151 -18.76 -32.29 7.14
C GLN A 151 -18.14 -33.39 6.25
N ASP A 152 -17.20 -33.04 5.36
CA ASP A 152 -16.48 -34.01 4.53
C ASP A 152 -15.77 -35.08 5.40
N TYR A 153 -15.20 -34.68 6.54
CA TYR A 153 -14.58 -35.63 7.48
C TYR A 153 -15.61 -36.49 8.24
N ALA A 154 -16.77 -35.93 8.58
CA ALA A 154 -17.83 -36.69 9.22
C ALA A 154 -18.48 -37.70 8.26
N ASP A 155 -18.70 -37.29 7.01
CA ASP A 155 -19.28 -38.14 5.96
C ASP A 155 -18.34 -39.29 5.60
N ALA A 156 -17.02 -39.04 5.51
CA ALA A 156 -16.03 -40.09 5.25
C ALA A 156 -15.96 -41.17 6.34
N LEU A 157 -16.52 -40.90 7.52
CA LEU A 157 -16.58 -41.79 8.67
C LEU A 157 -18.02 -42.26 8.99
N ASP A 158 -18.98 -41.95 8.13
CA ASP A 158 -20.41 -42.26 8.30
C ASP A 158 -20.99 -41.76 9.64
N LEU A 159 -20.50 -40.62 10.15
CA LEU A 159 -20.86 -40.10 11.48
C LEU A 159 -22.15 -39.27 11.49
N GLY A 160 -22.58 -38.75 10.34
CA GLY A 160 -23.75 -37.88 10.22
C GLY A 160 -23.44 -36.38 10.30
N PRO A 161 -24.46 -35.51 10.49
CA PRO A 161 -24.29 -34.06 10.37
C PRO A 161 -23.48 -33.46 11.50
N VAL A 162 -22.56 -32.55 11.15
CA VAL A 162 -21.75 -31.82 12.14
C VAL A 162 -22.53 -30.67 12.79
N ALA A 163 -22.34 -30.48 14.09
CA ALA A 163 -22.82 -29.33 14.85
C ALA A 163 -21.66 -28.41 15.24
N VAL A 164 -21.83 -27.09 15.12
CA VAL A 164 -20.79 -26.12 15.52
C VAL A 164 -20.60 -26.15 17.03
N ARG A 165 -19.34 -26.28 17.49
CA ARG A 165 -18.97 -26.17 18.91
C ARG A 165 -18.25 -24.86 19.22
N SER A 166 -17.30 -24.45 18.39
CA SER A 166 -16.56 -23.20 18.57
C SER A 166 -16.02 -22.67 17.26
N ILE A 167 -15.91 -21.35 17.17
CA ILE A 167 -15.24 -20.64 16.07
C ILE A 167 -14.23 -19.68 16.70
N ASN A 168 -13.01 -19.70 16.18
CA ASN A 168 -11.94 -18.79 16.51
C ASN A 168 -11.58 -18.02 15.23
N ASP A 169 -11.78 -16.70 15.26
CA ASP A 169 -11.42 -15.82 14.15
C ASP A 169 -9.91 -15.53 14.23
N VAL A 170 -9.16 -15.97 13.21
CA VAL A 170 -7.71 -15.73 13.13
C VAL A 170 -7.44 -14.32 12.61
N GLY A 171 -8.41 -13.72 11.94
CA GLY A 171 -8.35 -12.36 11.41
C GLY A 171 -8.42 -12.31 9.89
N VAL A 172 -8.32 -11.07 9.38
CA VAL A 172 -8.28 -10.76 7.95
C VAL A 172 -6.95 -10.11 7.61
N SER A 173 -6.31 -10.57 6.54
CA SER A 173 -5.09 -9.98 5.98
C SER A 173 -5.37 -9.33 4.63
N HIS A 174 -4.59 -8.30 4.32
CA HIS A 174 -4.61 -7.59 3.06
C HIS A 174 -3.19 -7.63 2.50
N GLU A 175 -3.04 -8.19 1.31
CA GLU A 175 -1.76 -8.26 0.61
C GLU A 175 -1.93 -7.66 -0.78
N VAL A 176 -1.00 -6.79 -1.15
CA VAL A 176 -0.86 -6.37 -2.55
C VAL A 176 0.27 -7.21 -3.12
N ALA A 177 -0.03 -8.00 -4.14
CA ALA A 177 1.00 -8.69 -4.89
C ALA A 177 1.76 -7.65 -5.71
N TYR A 178 2.87 -7.09 -5.22
CA TYR A 178 3.66 -6.19 -6.05
C TYR A 178 4.28 -6.99 -7.22
N ALA A 179 3.75 -6.85 -8.44
CA ALA A 179 4.54 -7.04 -9.63
C ALA A 179 5.64 -5.99 -9.57
N SER A 180 6.87 -6.42 -9.35
CA SER A 180 8.02 -5.57 -9.07
C SER A 180 8.45 -4.74 -10.29
N ALA A 181 7.63 -3.82 -10.79
CA ALA A 181 7.99 -2.88 -11.85
C ALA A 181 8.98 -1.82 -11.33
N ALA A 182 8.92 -1.48 -10.04
CA ALA A 182 9.84 -0.51 -9.43
C ALA A 182 11.29 -1.01 -9.31
N MET A 183 11.53 -2.33 -9.36
CA MET A 183 12.89 -2.89 -9.27
C MET A 183 13.61 -2.95 -10.62
N GLU A 184 12.89 -2.98 -11.75
CA GLU A 184 13.50 -2.95 -13.09
C GLU A 184 14.00 -1.54 -13.48
N MET A 185 13.36 -0.48 -12.99
CA MET A 185 13.79 0.91 -13.23
C MET A 185 15.10 1.29 -12.51
N ALA A 186 15.44 0.61 -11.41
CA ALA A 186 16.70 0.80 -10.71
C ALA A 186 17.88 0.05 -11.36
N ALA A 187 17.60 -0.93 -12.24
CA ALA A 187 18.60 -1.78 -12.89
C ALA A 187 18.92 -1.37 -14.35
N ALA A 188 18.16 -0.43 -14.94
CA ALA A 188 18.39 0.01 -16.31
C ALA A 188 19.63 0.93 -16.40
N PRO A 189 20.65 0.61 -17.23
CA PRO A 189 21.79 1.49 -17.44
C PRO A 189 21.33 2.79 -18.12
N LYS A 190 21.84 3.94 -17.65
CA LYS A 190 21.59 5.27 -18.23
C LYS A 190 22.07 5.33 -19.68
N MET A 191 21.23 4.95 -20.65
CA MET A 191 21.59 5.02 -22.07
C MET A 191 20.40 5.29 -22.98
N HIS A 192 19.86 6.52 -22.99
CA HIS A 192 19.57 7.31 -24.21
C HIS A 192 18.94 8.66 -23.86
N ARG A 193 19.54 9.74 -24.33
CA ARG A 193 18.88 11.05 -24.45
C ARG A 193 18.04 11.00 -25.73
N GLY A 194 16.72 11.02 -25.58
CA GLY A 194 15.78 11.11 -26.69
C GLY A 194 14.77 9.98 -26.69
N SER A 195 13.77 10.07 -25.81
CA SER A 195 12.47 9.41 -25.98
C SER A 195 11.54 10.06 -24.96
N THR A 196 10.28 10.25 -25.36
CA THR A 196 9.14 10.62 -24.51
C THR A 196 9.24 9.97 -23.13
N ALA A 197 8.92 10.74 -22.07
CA ALA A 197 8.82 10.22 -20.73
C ALA A 197 8.13 8.84 -20.80
N PRO A 198 8.73 7.77 -20.25
CA PRO A 198 8.06 6.48 -20.23
C PRO A 198 6.68 6.72 -19.64
N ASP A 199 5.65 6.40 -20.41
CA ASP A 199 4.27 6.48 -19.96
C ASP A 199 4.18 5.45 -18.84
N LEU A 200 4.39 5.95 -17.63
CA LEU A 200 4.53 5.17 -16.42
C LEU A 200 3.11 4.77 -16.03
N ALA A 201 2.52 3.91 -16.86
CA ALA A 201 1.19 3.38 -16.65
C ALA A 201 1.27 2.53 -15.39
N PHE A 202 0.77 3.07 -14.28
CA PHE A 202 0.51 2.25 -13.11
C PHE A 202 -0.70 1.38 -13.46
N ASP A 203 -0.44 0.12 -13.81
CA ASP A 203 -1.43 -0.94 -13.74
C ASP A 203 -1.32 -1.52 -12.33
N PRO A 204 -2.19 -1.10 -11.40
CA PRO A 204 -2.04 -1.50 -10.01
C PRO A 204 -2.43 -2.96 -9.87
N ASP A 205 -1.58 -3.75 -9.22
CA ASP A 205 -1.93 -5.13 -8.92
C ASP A 205 -3.16 -5.21 -8.00
N ASP A 206 -3.92 -6.28 -8.15
CA ASP A 206 -5.08 -6.54 -7.33
C ASP A 206 -4.70 -6.66 -5.84
N ILE A 207 -5.61 -6.21 -4.98
CA ILE A 207 -5.52 -6.38 -3.53
C ILE A 207 -6.12 -7.74 -3.20
N THR A 208 -5.28 -8.64 -2.69
CA THR A 208 -5.71 -9.92 -2.11
C THR A 208 -6.21 -9.68 -0.70
N VAL A 209 -7.48 -9.99 -0.47
CA VAL A 209 -8.09 -9.99 0.86
C VAL A 209 -8.33 -11.44 1.28
N ASN A 210 -7.74 -11.86 2.38
CA ASN A 210 -7.84 -13.23 2.89
C ASN A 210 -8.37 -13.25 4.32
N ALA A 211 -9.33 -14.13 4.59
CA ALA A 211 -9.81 -14.40 5.93
C ALA A 211 -9.59 -15.86 6.31
N GLU A 212 -9.38 -16.07 7.60
CA GLU A 212 -9.15 -17.38 8.16
C GLU A 212 -9.86 -17.57 9.49
N VAL A 213 -10.40 -18.78 9.67
CA VAL A 213 -11.01 -19.20 10.92
C VAL A 213 -10.55 -20.59 11.29
N GLU A 214 -10.43 -20.84 12.59
CA GLU A 214 -10.34 -22.19 13.14
C GLU A 214 -11.70 -22.53 13.76
N ALA A 215 -12.24 -23.69 13.42
CA ALA A 215 -13.54 -24.12 13.92
C ALA A 215 -13.46 -25.54 14.46
N ALA A 216 -14.25 -25.78 15.51
CA ALA A 216 -14.46 -27.10 16.05
C ALA A 216 -15.92 -27.48 15.92
N PHE A 217 -16.16 -28.70 15.48
CA PHE A 217 -17.47 -29.28 15.29
C PHE A 217 -17.60 -30.58 16.05
N THR A 218 -18.81 -30.93 16.45
CA THR A 218 -19.14 -32.18 17.12
C THR A 218 -20.10 -33.01 16.31
N VAL A 219 -19.97 -34.33 16.40
CA VAL A 219 -20.95 -35.29 15.88
C VAL A 219 -21.34 -36.23 17.01
N THR A 220 -22.64 -36.49 17.15
CA THR A 220 -23.15 -37.43 18.14
C THR A 220 -23.29 -38.81 17.49
N SER A 221 -22.49 -39.77 17.94
CA SER A 221 -22.65 -41.20 17.62
C SER A 221 -23.22 -41.99 18.80
#